data_AF-A0A2V9SKE8-F1
#
_entry.id   AF-A0A2V9SKE8-F1
#
_cell.length_a   1.000
_cell.length_b   1.000
_cell.length_c   1.000
_cell.angle_alpha   90.00
_cell.angle_beta   90.00
_cell.angle_gamma   90.00
#
_symmetry.space_group_name_H-M   'P 1'
#
loop_
_entity.id
_entity.type
_entity.pdbx_description
1 polymer ?
#
loop_
_entity_poly.entity_id
_entity_poly.type
_entity_poly.pdbx_seq_one_letter_code
_entity_poly.pdbx_strand_id
1 'polypeptide(L)'
;MTVAEKIRYLREVEGSLRGMGRSLTQLELVRGIRKELGKTISQSYISQIESGARPHMTQSTRMLLARFFKVHPGFLVDDPEGYHTELTSDLRTTEGKLDVWLLQASERFAGDTEVSAVLIKAARQKDTRRCFLLLGAILDAPGLADRLLEALKPDAAASARARAEHGRPV
;
A
#
# COMPACT_ATOMS: atom_id res chain seq x y z
N MET A 1 5.70 -10.42 -10.45
CA MET A 1 5.85 -11.22 -9.23
C MET A 1 5.44 -12.65 -9.48
N THR A 2 6.15 -13.59 -8.85
CA THR A 2 5.78 -15.01 -8.86
C THR A 2 4.65 -15.29 -7.87
N VAL A 3 3.93 -16.40 -8.07
CA VAL A 3 2.96 -16.92 -7.10
C VAL A 3 3.56 -17.07 -5.70
N ALA A 4 4.81 -17.53 -5.61
CA ALA A 4 5.52 -17.71 -4.36
C ALA A 4 5.71 -16.37 -3.59
N GLU A 5 6.07 -15.30 -4.30
CA GLU A 5 6.18 -13.96 -3.74
C GLU A 5 4.82 -13.43 -3.29
N LYS A 6 3.78 -13.64 -4.10
CA LYS A 6 2.42 -13.20 -3.78
C LYS A 6 1.88 -13.88 -2.53
N ILE A 7 2.12 -15.18 -2.33
CA ILE A 7 1.69 -15.87 -1.11
C ILE A 7 2.43 -15.35 0.13
N ARG A 8 3.76 -15.12 0.03
CA ARG A 8 4.54 -14.55 1.13
C ARG A 8 4.03 -13.16 1.52
N TYR A 9 3.77 -12.32 0.53
CA TYR A 9 3.18 -10.99 0.72
C TYR A 9 1.80 -11.07 1.39
N LEU A 10 0.92 -11.95 0.92
CA LEU A 10 -0.40 -12.12 1.52
C LEU A 10 -0.32 -12.60 2.98
N ARG A 11 0.64 -13.46 3.33
CA ARG A 11 0.87 -13.85 4.73
C ARG A 11 1.35 -12.68 5.60
N GLU A 12 2.17 -11.79 5.05
CA GLU A 12 2.63 -10.58 5.74
C GLU A 12 1.47 -9.60 6.03
N VAL A 13 0.67 -9.30 5.00
CA VAL A 13 -0.50 -8.44 5.12
C VAL A 13 -1.52 -9.04 6.09
N GLU A 14 -1.84 -10.33 5.93
CA GLU A 14 -2.81 -11.02 6.79
C GLU A 14 -2.36 -11.06 8.25
N GLY A 15 -1.08 -11.31 8.50
CA GLY A 15 -0.52 -11.29 9.86
C GLY A 15 -0.59 -9.91 10.51
N SER A 16 -0.32 -8.86 9.73
CA SER A 16 -0.49 -7.46 10.17
C SER A 16 -1.94 -7.12 10.47
N LEU A 17 -2.88 -7.49 9.59
CA LEU A 17 -4.32 -7.27 9.79
C LEU A 17 -4.89 -8.01 11.00
N ARG A 18 -4.30 -9.16 11.35
CA ARG A 18 -4.65 -9.91 12.57
C ARG A 18 -3.98 -9.36 13.84
N GLY A 19 -3.26 -8.24 13.76
CA GLY A 19 -2.61 -7.59 14.89
C GLY A 19 -1.35 -8.30 15.40
N MET A 20 -0.74 -9.19 14.60
CA MET A 20 0.45 -9.95 15.01
C MET A 20 1.75 -9.15 14.86
N GLY A 21 1.75 -8.08 14.05
CA GLY A 21 2.96 -7.29 13.74
C GLY A 21 4.05 -8.09 13.00
N ARG A 22 3.70 -9.26 12.43
CA ARG A 22 4.59 -10.15 11.69
C ARG A 22 3.81 -10.94 10.64
N SER A 23 4.52 -11.54 9.71
CA SER A 23 3.93 -12.49 8.75
C SER A 23 3.33 -13.71 9.44
N LEU A 24 2.16 -14.12 8.95
CA LEU A 24 1.49 -15.34 9.35
C LEU A 24 2.38 -16.54 8.96
N THR A 25 2.67 -17.45 9.89
CA THR A 25 3.45 -18.66 9.57
C THR A 25 2.64 -19.61 8.68
N GLN A 26 3.31 -20.51 7.95
CA GLN A 26 2.62 -21.50 7.11
C GLN A 26 1.71 -22.43 7.94
N LEU A 27 2.09 -22.73 9.18
CA LEU A 27 1.25 -23.53 10.09
C LEU A 27 0.00 -22.75 10.54
N GLU A 28 0.16 -21.46 10.85
CA GLU A 28 -0.97 -20.58 11.15
C GLU A 28 -1.90 -20.42 9.94
N LEU A 29 -1.37 -20.39 8.71
CA LEU A 29 -2.16 -20.37 7.47
C LEU A 29 -3.03 -21.62 7.37
N VAL A 30 -2.43 -22.80 7.51
CA VAL A 30 -3.14 -24.08 7.43
C VAL A 30 -4.24 -24.16 8.51
N ARG A 31 -3.93 -23.74 9.74
CA ARG A 31 -4.88 -23.71 10.85
C ARG A 31 -6.02 -22.72 10.60
N GLY A 32 -5.70 -21.53 10.09
CA GLY A 32 -6.67 -20.51 9.71
C GLY A 32 -7.63 -21.01 8.64
N ILE A 33 -7.11 -21.62 7.56
CA ILE A 33 -7.94 -22.21 6.49
C ILE A 33 -8.88 -23.28 7.04
N ARG A 34 -8.40 -24.14 7.92
CA ARG A 34 -9.24 -25.16 8.57
C ARG A 34 -10.33 -24.55 9.44
N LYS A 35 -9.98 -23.54 10.25
CA LYS A 35 -10.91 -22.88 11.18
C LYS A 35 -11.99 -22.07 10.45
N GLU A 36 -11.62 -21.34 9.42
CA GLU A 36 -12.49 -20.35 8.76
C GLU A 36 -13.27 -20.94 7.58
N LEU A 37 -12.68 -21.89 6.84
CA LEU A 37 -13.28 -22.44 5.62
C LEU A 37 -13.67 -23.92 5.74
N GLY A 38 -13.31 -24.59 6.84
CA GLY A 38 -13.60 -26.01 7.05
C GLY A 38 -12.88 -26.94 6.06
N LYS A 39 -11.82 -26.46 5.40
CA LYS A 39 -11.05 -27.21 4.40
C LYS A 39 -9.62 -27.46 4.89
N THR A 40 -8.97 -28.47 4.34
CA THR A 40 -7.61 -28.86 4.72
C THR A 40 -6.65 -28.66 3.56
N ILE A 41 -5.46 -28.16 3.88
CA ILE A 41 -4.30 -28.08 3.00
C ILE A 41 -3.06 -28.40 3.82
N SER A 42 -2.05 -29.07 3.24
CA SER A 42 -0.86 -29.44 3.99
C SER A 42 0.14 -28.29 4.06
N GLN A 43 0.83 -28.15 5.19
CA GLN A 43 1.89 -27.15 5.35
C GLN A 43 3.05 -27.42 4.39
N SER A 44 3.39 -28.70 4.16
CA SER A 44 4.39 -29.08 3.15
C SER A 44 4.02 -28.56 1.75
N TYR A 45 2.74 -28.59 1.39
CA TYR A 45 2.30 -28.10 0.10
C TYR A 45 2.44 -26.57 -0.02
N ILE A 46 2.13 -25.82 1.04
CA ILE A 46 2.42 -24.37 1.09
C ILE A 46 3.93 -24.12 0.94
N SER A 47 4.76 -24.89 1.65
CA SER A 47 6.21 -24.76 1.58
C SER A 47 6.75 -25.01 0.17
N GLN A 48 6.21 -26.00 -0.55
CA GLN A 48 6.62 -26.30 -1.93
C GLN A 48 6.26 -25.19 -2.91
N ILE A 49 5.13 -24.52 -2.70
CA ILE A 49 4.73 -23.38 -3.54
C ILE A 49 5.66 -22.20 -3.25
N GLU A 50 5.90 -21.86 -1.99
CA GLU A 50 6.72 -20.71 -1.61
C GLU A 50 8.21 -20.88 -1.91
N SER A 51 8.72 -22.11 -1.93
CA SER A 51 10.10 -22.39 -2.36
C SER A 51 10.27 -22.42 -3.88
N GLY A 52 9.17 -22.36 -4.65
CA GLY A 52 9.19 -22.49 -6.10
C GLY A 52 9.34 -23.94 -6.59
N ALA A 53 9.48 -24.92 -5.70
CA ALA A 53 9.54 -26.34 -6.07
C ALA A 53 8.25 -26.82 -6.78
N ARG A 54 7.13 -26.13 -6.54
CA ARG A 54 5.88 -26.32 -7.29
C ARG A 54 5.32 -24.97 -7.74
N PRO A 55 5.71 -24.48 -8.93
CA PRO A 55 5.33 -23.15 -9.41
C PRO A 55 3.83 -23.05 -9.76
N HIS A 56 3.16 -24.19 -9.97
CA HIS A 56 1.74 -24.23 -10.29
C HIS A 56 0.94 -24.96 -9.20
N MET A 57 -0.22 -24.41 -8.87
CA MET A 57 -1.19 -25.01 -7.97
C MET A 57 -2.47 -25.43 -8.70
N THR A 58 -3.20 -26.38 -8.14
CA THR A 58 -4.50 -26.77 -8.69
C THR A 58 -5.50 -25.62 -8.58
N GLN A 59 -6.52 -25.59 -9.45
CA GLN A 59 -7.59 -24.58 -9.36
C GLN A 59 -8.31 -24.62 -8.01
N SER A 60 -8.52 -25.81 -7.43
CA SER A 60 -9.11 -25.97 -6.10
C SER A 60 -8.27 -25.31 -5.00
N THR A 61 -6.94 -25.45 -5.07
CA THR A 61 -6.01 -24.79 -4.13
C THR A 61 -6.04 -23.28 -4.31
N ARG A 62 -6.02 -22.81 -5.56
CA ARG A 62 -6.07 -21.39 -5.89
C ARG A 62 -7.33 -20.74 -5.33
N MET A 63 -8.48 -21.36 -5.57
CA MET A 63 -9.79 -20.94 -5.04
C MET A 63 -9.78 -20.92 -3.50
N LEU A 64 -9.16 -21.92 -2.87
CA LEU A 64 -9.10 -22.01 -1.41
C LEU A 64 -8.28 -20.86 -0.81
N LEU A 65 -7.07 -20.63 -1.32
CA LEU A 65 -6.19 -19.55 -0.88
C LEU A 65 -6.80 -18.17 -1.16
N ALA A 66 -7.38 -17.99 -2.34
CA ALA A 66 -8.07 -16.75 -2.72
C ALA A 66 -9.22 -16.41 -1.76
N ARG A 67 -10.05 -17.41 -1.39
CA ARG A 67 -11.11 -17.23 -0.41
C ARG A 67 -10.59 -16.91 0.99
N PHE A 68 -9.50 -17.55 1.41
CA PHE A 68 -8.90 -17.28 2.72
C PHE A 68 -8.34 -15.86 2.82
N PHE A 69 -7.56 -15.43 1.83
CA PHE A 69 -6.97 -14.08 1.79
C PHE A 69 -7.92 -13.00 1.27
N LYS A 70 -9.15 -13.36 0.89
CA LYS A 70 -10.16 -12.44 0.34
C LYS A 70 -9.67 -11.68 -0.90
N VAL A 71 -8.93 -12.36 -1.77
CA VAL A 71 -8.43 -11.82 -3.05
C VAL A 71 -9.07 -12.52 -4.24
N HIS A 72 -9.02 -11.91 -5.43
CA HIS A 72 -9.47 -12.56 -6.66
C HIS A 72 -8.55 -13.76 -7.00
N PRO A 73 -9.06 -14.93 -7.44
CA PRO A 73 -8.22 -16.09 -7.79
C PRO A 73 -7.16 -15.79 -8.85
N GLY A 74 -7.45 -14.86 -9.76
CA GLY A 74 -6.50 -14.38 -10.77
C GLY A 74 -5.30 -13.62 -10.21
N PHE A 75 -5.30 -13.22 -8.93
CA PHE A 75 -4.11 -12.68 -8.29
C PHE A 75 -3.05 -13.76 -8.05
N LEU A 76 -3.47 -15.00 -7.77
CA LEU A 76 -2.59 -16.14 -7.45
C LEU A 76 -2.09 -16.87 -8.72
N VAL A 77 -1.62 -16.09 -9.69
CA VAL A 77 -0.91 -16.52 -10.90
C VAL A 77 0.39 -15.74 -11.01
N ASP A 78 1.35 -16.23 -11.81
CA ASP A 78 2.54 -15.44 -12.10
C ASP A 78 2.15 -14.23 -12.95
N ASP A 79 2.77 -13.10 -12.65
CA ASP A 79 2.62 -11.93 -13.50
C ASP A 79 3.35 -12.17 -14.83
N PRO A 80 2.74 -11.81 -15.98
CA PRO A 80 3.45 -11.80 -17.25
C PRO A 80 4.71 -10.94 -17.19
N GLU A 81 5.70 -11.26 -18.02
CA GLU A 81 6.84 -10.37 -18.20
C GLU A 81 6.37 -8.97 -18.63
N GLY A 82 6.90 -7.93 -17.97
CA GLY A 82 6.48 -6.54 -18.19
C GLY A 82 5.13 -6.14 -17.58
N TYR A 83 4.44 -7.04 -16.85
CA TYR A 83 3.21 -6.67 -16.14
C TYR A 83 3.52 -5.79 -14.92
N HIS A 84 2.82 -4.66 -14.86
CA HIS A 84 2.81 -3.75 -13.74
C HIS A 84 1.36 -3.55 -13.27
N THR A 85 1.15 -3.53 -11.96
CA THR A 85 -0.16 -3.25 -11.35
C THR A 85 -0.61 -1.80 -11.54
N GLU A 86 0.28 -0.95 -12.06
CA GLU A 86 0.05 0.46 -12.34
C GLU A 86 0.11 0.67 -13.86
N LEU A 87 -0.66 1.64 -14.39
CA LEU A 87 -0.56 2.03 -15.79
C LEU A 87 0.84 2.58 -16.08
N THR A 88 1.71 1.73 -16.62
CA THR A 88 3.03 2.08 -17.17
C THR A 88 2.90 2.25 -18.68
N SER A 89 3.00 3.49 -19.15
CA SER A 89 3.30 3.78 -20.56
C SER A 89 4.81 4.00 -20.65
N ASP A 90 5.44 3.48 -21.72
CA ASP A 90 6.90 3.54 -21.99
C ASP A 90 7.48 4.97 -22.11
N LEU A 91 6.67 6.00 -21.91
CA LEU A 91 7.04 7.41 -21.99
C LEU A 91 7.55 8.04 -20.67
N ARG A 92 7.75 7.27 -19.59
CA ARG A 92 7.95 7.88 -18.26
C ARG A 92 9.40 7.93 -17.78
N THR A 93 9.92 9.15 -17.76
CA THR A 93 10.98 9.57 -16.82
C THR A 93 10.51 9.35 -15.36
N THR A 94 11.44 9.32 -14.40
CA THR A 94 11.12 9.17 -12.96
C THR A 94 10.08 10.19 -12.47
N GLU A 95 10.04 11.38 -13.08
CA GLU A 95 9.03 12.42 -12.82
C GLU A 95 7.62 11.96 -13.18
N GLY A 96 7.42 11.40 -14.38
CA GLY A 96 6.10 10.92 -14.79
C GLY A 96 5.55 9.77 -13.95
N LYS A 97 6.42 9.01 -13.26
CA LYS A 97 5.98 7.99 -12.28
C LYS A 97 5.43 8.64 -11.01
N LEU A 98 6.12 9.67 -10.49
CA LEU A 98 5.68 10.41 -9.30
C LEU A 98 4.36 11.13 -9.56
N ASP A 99 4.20 11.78 -10.71
CA ASP A 99 2.97 12.50 -11.08
C ASP A 99 1.74 11.59 -11.04
N VAL A 100 1.87 10.40 -11.62
CA VAL A 100 0.75 9.46 -11.70
C VAL A 100 0.46 8.82 -10.36
N TRP A 101 1.49 8.54 -9.57
CA TRP A 101 1.29 8.11 -8.19
C TRP A 101 0.49 9.16 -7.39
N LEU A 102 0.81 10.45 -7.55
CA LEU A 102 0.08 11.55 -6.88
C LEU A 102 -1.37 11.68 -7.35
N LEU A 103 -1.64 11.53 -8.65
CA LEU A 103 -3.00 11.51 -9.18
C LEU A 103 -3.82 10.36 -8.59
N GLN A 104 -3.28 9.13 -8.60
CA GLN A 104 -3.95 7.98 -8.02
C GLN A 104 -4.14 8.12 -6.50
N ALA A 105 -3.15 8.68 -5.81
CA ALA A 105 -3.27 8.95 -4.37
C ALA A 105 -4.40 9.94 -4.10
N SER A 106 -4.58 10.98 -4.92
CA SER A 106 -5.62 11.98 -4.73
C SER A 106 -7.04 11.40 -4.71
N GLU A 107 -7.28 10.33 -5.48
CA GLU A 107 -8.56 9.61 -5.51
C GLU A 107 -8.82 8.85 -4.21
N ARG A 108 -7.77 8.26 -3.61
CA ARG A 108 -7.86 7.56 -2.31
C ARG A 108 -8.17 8.50 -1.15
N PHE A 109 -7.81 9.78 -1.29
CA PHE A 109 -8.10 10.84 -0.34
C PHE A 109 -9.35 11.66 -0.71
N ALA A 110 -10.26 11.17 -1.54
CA ALA A 110 -11.46 11.92 -1.93
C ALA A 110 -12.33 12.41 -0.74
N GLY A 111 -12.26 11.74 0.41
CA GLY A 111 -12.93 12.18 1.65
C GLY A 111 -12.25 13.36 2.37
N ASP A 112 -10.98 13.63 2.07
CA ASP A 112 -10.22 14.80 2.54
C ASP A 112 -9.90 15.69 1.33
N THR A 113 -10.79 16.65 1.08
CA THR A 113 -10.72 17.50 -0.11
C THR A 113 -9.48 18.40 -0.13
N GLU A 114 -8.94 18.78 1.03
CA GLU A 114 -7.72 19.57 1.11
C GLU A 114 -6.50 18.76 0.67
N VAL A 115 -6.36 17.54 1.18
CA VAL A 115 -5.26 16.63 0.82
C VAL A 115 -5.38 16.22 -0.65
N SER A 116 -6.57 15.82 -1.10
CA SER A 116 -6.82 15.46 -2.50
C SER A 116 -6.43 16.59 -3.45
N ALA A 117 -6.83 17.83 -3.16
CA ALA A 117 -6.50 18.99 -3.99
C ALA A 117 -4.99 19.29 -4.04
N VAL A 118 -4.28 19.15 -2.91
CA VAL A 118 -2.82 19.36 -2.87
C VAL A 118 -2.09 18.30 -3.68
N LEU A 119 -2.51 17.03 -3.62
CA LEU A 119 -1.93 15.95 -4.42
C LEU A 119 -2.12 16.19 -5.93
N ILE A 120 -3.31 16.60 -6.35
CA ILE A 120 -3.58 16.98 -7.75
C ILE A 120 -2.71 18.17 -8.16
N LYS A 121 -2.59 19.19 -7.30
CA LYS A 121 -1.77 20.37 -7.58
C LYS A 121 -0.29 20.03 -7.72
N ALA A 122 0.20 19.12 -6.89
CA ALA A 122 1.59 18.66 -6.93
C ALA A 122 1.87 17.85 -8.21
N ALA A 123 0.97 16.94 -8.59
CA ALA A 123 1.09 16.14 -9.81
C ALA A 123 1.13 16.95 -11.12
N ARG A 124 0.64 18.19 -11.10
CA ARG A 124 0.59 19.09 -12.25
C ARG A 124 1.77 20.06 -12.31
N GLN A 125 2.71 19.98 -11.39
CA GLN A 125 3.89 20.84 -11.44
C GLN A 125 4.83 20.39 -12.56
N LYS A 126 5.50 21.36 -13.18
CA LYS A 126 6.48 21.08 -14.25
C LYS A 126 7.66 20.23 -13.76
N ASP A 127 8.01 20.37 -12.48
CA ASP A 127 9.09 19.65 -11.83
C ASP A 127 8.61 19.16 -10.45
N THR A 128 7.78 18.11 -10.48
CA THR A 128 7.19 17.51 -9.28
C THR A 128 8.26 16.98 -8.33
N ARG A 129 9.36 16.43 -8.86
CA ARG A 129 10.47 15.93 -8.06
C ARG A 129 11.07 17.05 -7.21
N ARG A 130 11.35 18.21 -7.80
CA ARG A 130 11.88 19.37 -7.07
C ARG A 130 10.93 19.85 -5.98
N CYS A 131 9.61 19.83 -6.22
CA CYS A 131 8.63 20.19 -5.20
C CYS A 131 8.72 19.28 -3.96
N PHE A 132 8.88 17.96 -4.16
CA PHE A 132 9.01 17.01 -3.05
C PHE A 132 10.37 17.11 -2.35
N LEU A 133 11.45 17.36 -3.09
CA LEU A 133 12.76 17.62 -2.48
C LEU A 133 12.75 18.90 -1.64
N LEU A 134 12.09 19.95 -2.12
CA LEU A 134 11.89 21.18 -1.36
C LEU A 134 11.05 20.93 -0.10
N LEU A 135 9.97 20.14 -0.20
CA LEU A 135 9.19 19.75 0.96
C LEU A 135 10.04 19.02 2.00
N GLY A 136 10.88 18.07 1.58
CA GLY A 136 11.84 17.38 2.46
C GLY A 136 12.77 18.38 3.18
N ALA A 137 13.39 19.29 2.42
CA ALA A 137 14.27 20.31 3.00
C ALA A 137 13.56 21.26 3.98
N ILE A 138 12.27 21.57 3.74
CA ILE A 138 11.46 22.35 4.68
C ILE A 138 11.20 21.58 5.97
N LEU A 139 10.91 20.28 5.87
CA LEU A 139 10.63 19.42 7.03
C LEU A 139 11.89 19.13 7.85
N ASP A 140 13.07 19.11 7.22
CA ASP A 140 14.36 18.95 7.90
C ASP A 140 14.77 20.20 8.71
N ALA A 141 14.19 21.37 8.40
CA ALA A 141 14.46 22.63 9.10
C ALA A 141 13.45 22.83 10.25
N PRO A 142 13.86 22.71 11.54
CA PRO A 142 12.93 22.75 12.66
C PRO A 142 12.13 24.05 12.72
N GLY A 143 10.79 23.93 12.78
CA GLY A 143 9.86 25.05 12.86
C GLY A 143 9.71 25.88 11.58
N LEU A 144 10.41 25.55 10.48
CA LEU A 144 10.26 26.25 9.22
C LEU A 144 8.90 25.97 8.58
N ALA A 145 8.44 24.71 8.62
CA ALA A 145 7.14 24.32 8.10
C ALA A 145 5.99 25.13 8.73
N ASP A 146 5.98 25.26 10.06
CA ASP A 146 4.95 26.01 10.79
C ASP A 146 4.97 27.49 10.43
N ARG A 147 6.16 28.11 10.38
CA ARG A 147 6.31 29.52 9.98
C ARG A 147 5.87 29.77 8.55
N LEU A 148 6.18 28.86 7.62
CA LEU A 148 5.72 28.95 6.25
C LEU A 148 4.20 28.77 6.16
N LEU A 149 3.62 27.87 6.95
CA LEU A 149 2.18 27.69 7.01
C LEU A 149 1.48 28.96 7.50
N GLU A 150 1.97 29.56 8.59
CA GLU A 150 1.47 30.82 9.14
C GLU A 150 1.58 31.97 8.13
N ALA A 151 2.71 32.07 7.43
CA ALA A 151 2.94 33.13 6.44
C ALA A 151 2.11 32.95 5.17
N LEU A 152 1.90 31.71 4.70
CA LEU A 152 1.25 31.44 3.40
C LEU A 152 -0.25 31.13 3.52
N LYS A 153 -0.71 30.70 4.69
CA LYS A 153 -2.11 30.34 4.98
C LYS A 153 -2.49 30.73 6.42
N PRO A 154 -2.65 32.03 6.72
CA PRO A 154 -2.93 32.51 8.07
C PRO A 154 -4.20 31.88 8.69
N ASP A 155 -5.24 31.64 7.90
CA ASP A 155 -6.51 31.04 8.37
C ASP A 155 -6.40 29.54 8.68
N ALA A 156 -5.53 28.82 7.95
CA ALA A 156 -5.29 27.39 8.18
C ALA A 156 -4.45 27.16 9.44
N ALA A 157 -3.50 28.05 9.72
CA ALA A 157 -2.69 28.00 10.94
C ALA A 157 -3.54 28.24 12.21
N ALA A 158 -4.52 29.16 12.14
CA ALA A 158 -5.48 29.38 13.22
C ALA A 158 -6.34 28.12 13.50
N SER A 159 -6.79 27.44 12.44
CA SER A 159 -7.60 26.21 12.55
C SER A 159 -6.79 25.01 13.09
N ALA A 160 -5.51 24.90 12.73
CA ALA A 160 -4.62 23.85 13.24
C ALA A 160 -4.33 24.02 14.74
N ARG A 161 -4.10 25.27 15.20
CA ARG A 161 -3.95 25.58 16.63
C ARG A 161 -5.20 25.23 17.44
N ALA A 162 -6.39 25.60 16.94
CA ALA A 162 -7.66 25.25 17.58
C ALA A 162 -7.88 23.73 17.69
N ARG A 163 -7.47 22.94 16.69
CA ARG A 163 -7.54 21.46 16.74
C ARG A 163 -6.52 20.86 17.70
N ALA A 164 -5.31 21.40 17.79
CA ALA A 164 -4.28 20.93 18.73
C ALA A 164 -4.66 21.19 20.20
N GLU A 165 -5.36 22.31 20.47
CA GLU A 165 -5.87 22.65 21.80
C GLU A 165 -7.05 21.76 22.24
N HIS A 166 -7.91 21.33 21.30
CA HIS A 166 -9.05 20.44 21.58
C HIS A 166 -8.67 18.95 21.68
N GLY A 167 -7.45 18.56 21.29
CA GLY A 167 -7.00 17.16 21.20
C GLY A 167 -6.22 16.64 22.42
N ARG A 168 -6.08 17.41 23.51
CA ARG A 168 -5.42 16.95 24.74
C ARG A 168 -6.46 16.35 25.71
N PRO A 169 -6.49 15.02 25.93
CA PRO A 169 -7.27 14.47 27.03
C PRO A 169 -6.57 14.80 28.36
N VAL A 170 -7.35 15.16 29.37
CA VAL A 170 -6.95 15.23 30.78
C VAL A 170 -6.82 13.82 31.34
#